data_AF-A0A947T2G8-F1
#
_entry.id   AF-A0A947T2G8-F1
#
_cell.length_a   1.000
_cell.length_b   1.000
_cell.length_c   1.000
_cell.angle_alpha   90.00
_cell.angle_beta   90.00
_cell.angle_gamma   90.00
#
_symmetry.space_group_name_H-M   'P 1'
#
loop_
_entity.id
_entity.type
_entity.pdbx_description
1 polymer ?
#
loop_
_entity_poly.entity_id
_entity_poly.type
_entity_poly.pdbx_seq_one_letter_code
_entity_poly.pdbx_strand_id
1 'polypeptide(L)'
;MPQGCAIRKNQYYDSVFLMGVNSRLSKIAGVRQTAVLMGSEKNKVLLGDMGIRAREIDEAGPNDLVIAVLADDEATVRSALEGVDAALHSMEATTTPSEIHTLEDGLRVKSDANLAVVTLPGEYVYAEARKALDAGLHLFIFSSNVSLEQERELKQLALSRGLLVMGPDCGTSILGGVGIGFANAVRRGTIGVIGPSGTGLQEFTCQVHHAGGGISHAIGTGSHDLSNDIGGSTTLMALEALERDPSTDVIALVAKPAGDQTLRVLTARLQACTKPVVVCILGRSDRAPDAGLEWMPTIDAAARAAIEMCGMPATGWTSTLTISDPGLSPDVSARRPPRQRFLRGLFAGGTMCYQSQQILSQAGLTVFSNAPLGVDGLLENPEQSVEHTLIDMGDETYTQGRLHPMIDGTLRAQRILAESVDPEVAVLLLDFVLGTNAAKDPVGDIVGAIIEGRHRRAKEAGNLTVVASICGTEDDSQDLSQQASLLMEAGVHVFWSNARATDYCIELLRDQQEVA
;
A
#
# COMPACT_ATOMS: atom_id res chain seq x y z
N MET A 1 -23.41 -22.76 8.39
CA MET A 1 -23.21 -21.85 9.53
C MET A 1 -24.44 -20.97 9.67
N PRO A 2 -24.77 -20.51 10.88
CA PRO A 2 -25.80 -19.51 11.09
C PRO A 2 -25.54 -18.26 10.24
N GLN A 3 -26.59 -17.79 9.57
CA GLN A 3 -26.58 -16.60 8.74
C GLN A 3 -27.80 -15.73 9.05
N GLY A 4 -27.67 -14.43 8.88
CA GLY A 4 -28.78 -13.50 8.99
C GLY A 4 -28.61 -12.33 8.03
N CYS A 5 -29.74 -11.77 7.60
CA CYS A 5 -29.75 -10.56 6.80
C CYS A 5 -30.82 -9.59 7.29
N ALA A 6 -30.58 -8.31 7.06
CA ALA A 6 -31.54 -7.25 7.30
C ALA A 6 -31.49 -6.24 6.14
N ILE A 7 -32.66 -5.81 5.68
CA ILE A 7 -32.80 -4.81 4.63
C ILE A 7 -33.39 -3.55 5.25
N ARG A 8 -32.76 -2.38 5.03
CA ARG A 8 -33.36 -1.08 5.33
C ARG A 8 -33.74 -0.40 4.04
N LYS A 9 -35.04 -0.21 3.82
CA LYS A 9 -35.57 0.37 2.59
C LYS A 9 -35.27 1.86 2.50
N ASN A 10 -34.82 2.32 1.33
CA ASN A 10 -34.54 3.73 1.03
C ASN A 10 -33.58 4.43 2.01
N GLN A 11 -32.58 3.71 2.52
CA GLN A 11 -31.51 4.27 3.33
C GLN A 11 -30.21 4.18 2.54
N TYR A 12 -29.87 5.27 1.85
CA TYR A 12 -28.66 5.36 1.06
C TYR A 12 -27.50 5.91 1.87
N TYR A 13 -26.36 5.25 1.77
CA TYR A 13 -25.11 5.65 2.39
C TYR A 13 -23.98 5.53 1.36
N ASP A 14 -22.95 6.37 1.47
CA ASP A 14 -21.76 6.21 0.65
C ASP A 14 -21.01 4.91 1.03
N SER A 15 -20.26 4.37 0.07
CA SER A 15 -19.60 3.07 0.26
C SER A 15 -18.52 3.09 1.34
N VAL A 16 -17.83 4.22 1.55
CA VAL A 16 -16.77 4.33 2.59
C VAL A 16 -17.39 4.29 3.98
N PHE A 17 -18.49 5.01 4.18
CA PHE A 17 -19.28 4.96 5.40
C PHE A 17 -19.74 3.53 5.69
N LEU A 18 -20.32 2.84 4.70
CA LEU A 18 -20.76 1.45 4.86
C LEU A 18 -19.62 0.48 5.11
N MET A 19 -18.44 0.69 4.49
CA MET A 19 -17.24 -0.11 4.75
C MET A 19 -16.74 0.09 6.18
N GLY A 20 -16.81 1.30 6.73
CA GLY A 20 -16.49 1.58 8.13
C GLY A 20 -17.45 0.88 9.09
N VAL A 21 -18.75 0.91 8.80
CA VAL A 21 -19.76 0.14 9.55
C VAL A 21 -19.48 -1.37 9.45
N ASN A 22 -19.16 -1.86 8.25
CA ASN A 22 -18.84 -3.26 8.02
C ASN A 22 -17.61 -3.72 8.80
N SER A 23 -16.52 -2.93 8.80
CA SER A 23 -15.30 -3.20 9.58
C SER A 23 -15.57 -3.24 11.09
N ARG A 24 -16.46 -2.38 11.59
CA ARG A 24 -16.85 -2.44 13.01
C ARG A 24 -17.63 -3.71 13.35
N LEU A 25 -18.55 -4.13 12.49
CA LEU A 25 -19.34 -5.35 12.70
C LEU A 25 -18.48 -6.62 12.56
N SER A 26 -17.51 -6.64 11.64
CA SER A 26 -16.61 -7.79 11.45
C SER A 26 -15.73 -8.05 12.68
N LYS A 27 -15.49 -7.04 13.52
CA LYS A 27 -14.71 -7.13 14.76
C LYS A 27 -15.50 -7.72 15.95
N ILE A 28 -16.80 -8.02 15.81
CA ILE A 28 -17.59 -8.66 16.88
C ILE A 28 -17.14 -10.12 17.04
N ALA A 29 -16.85 -10.55 18.28
CA ALA A 29 -16.42 -11.91 18.55
C ALA A 29 -17.46 -12.95 18.07
N GLY A 30 -17.01 -13.98 17.37
CA GLY A 30 -17.87 -15.03 16.80
C GLY A 30 -18.42 -14.69 15.40
N VAL A 31 -18.26 -13.46 14.92
CA VAL A 31 -18.56 -13.09 13.54
C VAL A 31 -17.46 -13.60 12.62
N ARG A 32 -17.86 -14.20 11.50
CA ARG A 32 -16.94 -14.79 10.51
C ARG A 32 -16.89 -14.00 9.23
N GLN A 33 -18.06 -13.52 8.78
CA GLN A 33 -18.16 -12.63 7.63
C GLN A 33 -19.30 -11.65 7.86
N THR A 34 -19.09 -10.41 7.44
CA THR A 34 -20.13 -9.38 7.39
C THR A 34 -20.06 -8.65 6.07
N ALA A 35 -21.21 -8.16 5.65
CA ALA A 35 -21.30 -7.29 4.51
C ALA A 35 -22.38 -6.23 4.78
N VAL A 36 -21.99 -4.96 4.71
CA VAL A 36 -22.90 -3.82 4.78
C VAL A 36 -22.71 -3.02 3.49
N LEU A 37 -23.74 -2.97 2.66
CA LEU A 37 -23.64 -2.48 1.29
C LEU A 37 -25.00 -2.06 0.72
N MET A 38 -24.99 -1.25 -0.33
CA MET A 38 -26.20 -0.91 -1.08
C MET A 38 -26.69 -2.08 -1.93
N GLY A 39 -28.00 -2.22 -2.11
CA GLY A 39 -28.67 -3.28 -2.89
C GLY A 39 -28.51 -3.17 -4.41
N SER A 40 -27.33 -2.80 -4.91
CA SER A 40 -27.01 -2.80 -6.34
C SER A 40 -26.82 -4.23 -6.87
N GLU A 41 -27.02 -4.45 -8.18
CA GLU A 41 -26.87 -5.78 -8.77
C GLU A 41 -25.45 -6.36 -8.58
N LYS A 42 -24.40 -5.53 -8.72
CA LYS A 42 -23.01 -5.93 -8.47
C LYS A 42 -22.81 -6.44 -7.04
N ASN A 43 -23.43 -5.76 -6.09
CA ASN A 43 -23.35 -6.05 -4.67
C ASN A 43 -24.13 -7.31 -4.27
N LYS A 44 -25.24 -7.60 -4.95
CA LYS A 44 -25.98 -8.87 -4.79
C LYS A 44 -25.15 -10.07 -5.26
N VAL A 45 -24.43 -9.93 -6.37
CA VAL A 45 -23.48 -10.96 -6.84
C VAL A 45 -22.41 -11.23 -5.78
N LEU A 46 -21.81 -10.16 -5.23
CA LEU A 46 -20.82 -10.26 -4.15
C LEU A 46 -21.34 -11.05 -2.93
N LEU A 47 -22.57 -10.77 -2.48
CA LEU A 47 -23.21 -11.51 -1.38
C LEU A 47 -23.43 -12.99 -1.74
N GLY A 48 -23.81 -13.25 -2.99
CA GLY A 48 -23.98 -14.60 -3.51
C GLY A 48 -22.69 -15.41 -3.49
N ASP A 49 -21.56 -14.79 -3.81
CA ASP A 49 -20.22 -15.39 -3.77
C ASP A 49 -19.74 -15.63 -2.33
N MET A 50 -20.18 -14.79 -1.38
CA MET A 50 -19.99 -15.02 0.06
C MET A 50 -20.88 -16.14 0.62
N GLY A 51 -21.72 -16.76 -0.21
CA GLY A 51 -22.65 -17.81 0.20
C GLY A 51 -23.88 -17.30 0.97
N ILE A 52 -24.09 -15.98 1.03
CA ILE A 52 -25.23 -15.37 1.71
C ILE A 52 -26.32 -15.07 0.67
N ARG A 53 -27.38 -15.87 0.70
CA ARG A 53 -28.54 -15.71 -0.19
C ARG A 53 -29.81 -15.65 0.63
N ALA A 54 -30.62 -14.63 0.37
CA ALA A 54 -31.92 -14.44 0.99
C ALA A 54 -32.83 -13.75 -0.03
N ARG A 55 -34.11 -14.11 -0.03
CA ARG A 55 -35.08 -13.54 -0.98
C ARG A 55 -35.19 -12.02 -0.82
N GLU A 56 -35.01 -11.55 0.41
CA GLU A 56 -35.00 -10.15 0.79
C GLU A 56 -33.85 -9.37 0.14
N ILE A 57 -32.71 -10.01 -0.12
CA ILE A 57 -31.55 -9.44 -0.81
C ILE A 57 -31.84 -9.32 -2.31
N ASP A 58 -32.45 -10.34 -2.92
CA ASP A 58 -32.82 -10.33 -4.34
C ASP A 58 -33.82 -9.20 -4.65
N GLU A 59 -34.77 -8.98 -3.74
CA GLU A 59 -35.80 -7.93 -3.80
C GLU A 59 -35.30 -6.52 -3.36
N ALA A 60 -34.04 -6.39 -2.93
CA ALA A 60 -33.46 -5.10 -2.56
C ALA A 60 -33.19 -4.23 -3.80
N GLY A 61 -33.53 -2.95 -3.75
CA GLY A 61 -33.21 -1.98 -4.80
C GLY A 61 -31.88 -1.27 -4.55
N PRO A 62 -31.37 -0.50 -5.52
CA PRO A 62 -30.10 0.23 -5.40
C PRO A 62 -30.03 1.22 -4.22
N ASN A 63 -31.17 1.69 -3.73
CA ASN A 63 -31.28 2.62 -2.59
C ASN A 63 -31.54 1.92 -1.25
N ASP A 64 -31.59 0.59 -1.24
CA ASP A 64 -31.80 -0.18 -0.01
C ASP A 64 -30.47 -0.58 0.59
N LEU A 65 -30.33 -0.41 1.90
CA LEU A 65 -29.18 -0.92 2.64
C LEU A 65 -29.37 -2.41 2.91
N VAL A 66 -28.38 -3.20 2.52
CA VAL A 66 -28.30 -4.64 2.76
C VAL A 66 -27.24 -4.90 3.82
N ILE A 67 -27.66 -5.57 4.90
CA ILE A 67 -26.78 -6.03 5.98
C ILE A 67 -26.84 -7.54 5.98
N ALA A 68 -25.68 -8.19 5.92
CA ALA A 68 -25.52 -9.63 5.91
C ALA A 68 -24.46 -10.05 6.92
N VAL A 69 -24.75 -11.09 7.70
CA VAL A 69 -23.87 -11.60 8.77
C VAL A 69 -23.80 -13.13 8.71
N LEU A 70 -22.59 -13.67 8.76
CA LEU A 70 -22.27 -15.07 8.99
C LEU A 70 -21.48 -15.18 10.29
N ALA A 71 -21.93 -16.04 11.22
CA ALA A 71 -21.31 -16.17 12.53
C ALA A 71 -21.28 -17.64 13.02
N ASP A 72 -20.61 -17.85 14.15
CA ASP A 72 -20.46 -19.18 14.77
C ASP A 72 -21.77 -19.71 15.37
N ASP A 73 -22.65 -18.82 15.83
CA ASP A 73 -23.93 -19.14 16.46
C ASP A 73 -25.03 -18.09 16.14
N GLU A 74 -26.30 -18.46 16.33
CA GLU A 74 -27.44 -17.58 16.03
C GLU A 74 -27.55 -16.36 16.96
N ALA A 75 -27.03 -16.42 18.20
CA ALA A 75 -27.07 -15.30 19.12
C ALA A 75 -26.11 -14.18 18.65
N THR A 76 -24.94 -14.58 18.14
CA THR A 76 -23.96 -13.67 17.53
C THR A 76 -24.53 -13.01 16.27
N VAL A 77 -25.22 -13.75 15.40
CA VAL A 77 -25.93 -13.15 14.24
C VAL A 77 -26.92 -12.08 14.69
N ARG A 78 -27.73 -12.38 15.70
CA ARG A 78 -28.74 -11.44 16.22
C ARG A 78 -28.10 -10.19 16.82
N SER A 79 -27.07 -10.36 17.66
CA SER A 79 -26.35 -9.26 18.29
C SER A 79 -25.68 -8.35 17.25
N ALA A 80 -25.09 -8.92 16.20
CA ALA A 80 -24.49 -8.14 15.13
C ALA A 80 -25.54 -7.33 14.36
N LEU A 81 -26.69 -7.92 14.04
CA LEU A 81 -27.79 -7.22 13.35
C LEU A 81 -28.42 -6.11 14.22
N GLU A 82 -28.56 -6.33 15.53
CA GLU A 82 -29.04 -5.32 16.49
C GLU A 82 -28.03 -4.17 16.66
N GLY A 83 -26.73 -4.45 16.54
CA GLY A 83 -25.65 -3.46 16.66
C GLY A 83 -25.52 -2.51 15.47
N VAL A 84 -26.15 -2.82 14.33
CA VAL A 84 -26.02 -2.01 13.11
C VAL A 84 -26.57 -0.61 13.28
N ASP A 85 -27.77 -0.46 13.83
CA ASP A 85 -28.40 0.86 13.95
C ASP A 85 -27.57 1.79 14.85
N ALA A 86 -26.99 1.26 15.94
CA ALA A 86 -26.05 1.99 16.78
C ALA A 86 -24.75 2.35 16.05
N ALA A 87 -24.23 1.46 15.20
CA ALA A 87 -23.04 1.73 14.39
C ALA A 87 -23.30 2.85 13.37
N LEU A 88 -24.42 2.79 12.64
CA LEU A 88 -24.87 3.80 11.68
C LEU A 88 -25.01 5.18 12.36
N HIS A 89 -25.76 5.26 13.47
CA HIS A 89 -26.01 6.53 14.17
C HIS A 89 -24.74 7.14 14.75
N SER A 90 -23.83 6.31 15.26
CA SER A 90 -22.56 6.81 15.82
C SER A 90 -21.64 7.43 14.76
N MET A 91 -21.69 6.94 13.52
CA MET A 91 -20.89 7.48 12.42
C MET A 91 -21.54 8.71 11.77
N GLU A 92 -22.88 8.77 11.69
CA GLU A 92 -23.60 9.99 11.26
C GLU A 92 -23.38 11.16 12.23
N ALA A 93 -23.34 10.90 13.54
CA ALA A 93 -23.15 11.93 14.56
C ALA A 93 -21.74 12.58 14.53
N THR A 94 -20.77 11.95 13.87
CA THR A 94 -19.41 12.50 13.71
C THR A 94 -19.25 13.41 12.48
N THR A 95 -20.24 13.49 11.60
CA THR A 95 -20.17 14.32 10.38
C THR A 95 -20.96 15.62 10.56
N THR A 96 -20.27 16.77 10.54
CA THR A 96 -20.95 18.07 10.42
C THR A 96 -21.40 18.23 8.96
N PRO A 97 -22.68 18.56 8.68
CA PRO A 97 -23.14 18.81 7.33
C PRO A 97 -22.32 19.91 6.67
N SER A 98 -21.73 19.62 5.51
CA SER A 98 -21.01 20.62 4.71
C SER A 98 -22.02 21.45 3.92
N GLU A 99 -21.84 22.78 3.90
CA GLU A 99 -22.55 23.68 2.97
C GLU A 99 -21.92 23.70 1.57
N ILE A 100 -20.77 23.03 1.40
CA ILE A 100 -20.05 22.89 0.14
C ILE A 100 -20.42 21.53 -0.47
N HIS A 101 -21.06 21.57 -1.65
CA HIS A 101 -21.53 20.37 -2.36
C HIS A 101 -20.92 20.19 -3.74
N THR A 102 -20.41 21.28 -4.34
CA THR A 102 -19.85 21.27 -5.69
C THR A 102 -18.45 21.88 -5.69
N LEU A 103 -17.68 21.60 -6.75
CA LEU A 103 -16.39 22.23 -6.98
C LEU A 103 -16.54 23.75 -7.05
N GLU A 104 -17.60 24.24 -7.70
CA GLU A 104 -17.90 25.66 -7.84
C GLU A 104 -18.17 26.32 -6.48
N ASP A 105 -18.90 25.65 -5.58
CA ASP A 105 -19.10 26.13 -4.21
C ASP A 105 -17.77 26.18 -3.45
N GLY A 106 -16.94 25.15 -3.59
CA GLY A 106 -15.61 25.09 -3.00
C GLY A 106 -14.73 26.25 -3.46
N LEU A 107 -14.73 26.57 -4.75
CA LEU A 107 -13.97 27.68 -5.33
C LEU A 107 -14.52 29.06 -4.94
N ARG A 108 -15.81 29.18 -4.63
CA ARG A 108 -16.36 30.43 -4.05
C ARG A 108 -15.82 30.68 -2.65
N VAL A 109 -15.68 29.62 -1.85
CA VAL A 109 -15.15 29.71 -0.47
C VAL A 109 -13.63 29.84 -0.47
N LYS A 110 -12.95 29.14 -1.39
CA LYS A 110 -11.50 29.11 -1.53
C LYS A 110 -11.07 29.45 -2.95
N SER A 111 -11.16 30.74 -3.30
CA SER A 111 -10.84 31.24 -4.64
C SER A 111 -9.35 31.22 -5.00
N ASP A 112 -8.47 31.05 -4.00
CA ASP A 112 -7.02 30.91 -4.14
C ASP A 112 -6.57 29.44 -4.21
N ALA A 113 -7.50 28.49 -4.22
CA ALA A 113 -7.17 27.07 -4.37
C ALA A 113 -6.41 26.83 -5.69
N ASN A 114 -5.36 26.03 -5.63
CA ASN A 114 -4.55 25.63 -6.78
C ASN A 114 -4.49 24.11 -6.98
N LEU A 115 -5.08 23.34 -6.07
CA LEU A 115 -5.08 21.88 -6.09
C LEU A 115 -6.48 21.36 -5.76
N ALA A 116 -6.99 20.43 -6.56
CA ALA A 116 -8.15 19.62 -6.23
C ALA A 116 -7.72 18.17 -5.92
N VAL A 117 -8.23 17.64 -4.80
CA VAL A 117 -8.04 16.25 -4.40
C VAL A 117 -9.32 15.48 -4.74
N VAL A 118 -9.20 14.46 -5.59
CA VAL A 118 -10.32 13.68 -6.12
C VAL A 118 -10.29 12.27 -5.55
N THR A 119 -11.34 11.93 -4.80
CA THR A 119 -11.54 10.62 -4.15
C THR A 119 -12.92 10.01 -4.51
N LEU A 120 -13.43 10.33 -5.70
CA LEU A 120 -14.73 9.86 -6.20
C LEU A 120 -14.63 8.41 -6.74
N PRO A 121 -15.74 7.67 -6.86
CA PRO A 121 -15.73 6.43 -7.64
C PRO A 121 -15.22 6.67 -9.06
N GLY A 122 -14.41 5.74 -9.59
CA GLY A 122 -13.65 5.92 -10.85
C GLY A 122 -14.50 6.40 -12.04
N GLU A 123 -15.73 5.91 -12.16
CA GLU A 123 -16.67 6.27 -13.23
C GLU A 123 -17.02 7.77 -13.29
N TYR A 124 -16.94 8.49 -12.17
CA TYR A 124 -17.24 9.93 -12.10
C TYR A 124 -15.99 10.82 -12.20
N VAL A 125 -14.79 10.24 -12.00
CA VAL A 125 -13.53 10.99 -11.89
C VAL A 125 -13.27 11.81 -13.13
N TYR A 126 -13.41 11.24 -14.33
CA TYR A 126 -13.07 11.93 -15.58
C TYR A 126 -13.85 13.24 -15.76
N ALA A 127 -15.15 13.23 -15.49
CA ALA A 127 -16.00 14.41 -15.65
C ALA A 127 -15.62 15.53 -14.67
N GLU A 128 -15.43 15.21 -13.40
CA GLU A 128 -15.08 16.19 -12.36
C GLU A 128 -13.63 16.68 -12.49
N ALA A 129 -12.69 15.81 -12.87
CA ALA A 129 -11.31 16.17 -13.14
C ALA A 129 -11.19 17.20 -14.27
N ARG A 130 -11.96 17.03 -15.37
CA ARG A 130 -11.96 18.03 -16.46
C ARG A 130 -12.46 19.40 -15.98
N LYS A 131 -13.52 19.46 -15.18
CA LYS A 131 -14.02 20.73 -14.62
C LYS A 131 -12.95 21.42 -13.78
N ALA A 132 -12.25 20.67 -12.94
CA ALA A 132 -11.17 21.20 -12.12
C ALA A 132 -9.97 21.69 -12.96
N LEU A 133 -9.60 20.98 -14.03
CA LEU A 133 -8.58 21.45 -14.98
C LEU A 133 -9.05 22.69 -15.76
N ASP A 134 -10.33 22.78 -16.13
CA ASP A 134 -10.93 23.96 -16.77
C ASP A 134 -10.92 25.17 -15.83
N ALA A 135 -11.04 24.93 -14.52
CA ALA A 135 -10.91 25.94 -13.46
C ALA A 135 -9.45 26.30 -13.10
N GLY A 136 -8.45 25.69 -13.76
CA GLY A 136 -7.04 26.02 -13.55
C GLY A 136 -6.39 25.34 -12.35
N LEU A 137 -6.96 24.24 -11.85
CA LEU A 137 -6.43 23.51 -10.69
C LEU A 137 -5.49 22.38 -11.12
N HIS A 138 -4.38 22.22 -10.38
CA HIS A 138 -3.65 20.95 -10.36
C HIS A 138 -4.56 19.86 -9.76
N LEU A 139 -4.34 18.61 -10.14
CA LEU A 139 -5.12 17.48 -9.63
C LEU A 139 -4.25 16.49 -8.88
N PHE A 140 -4.77 16.03 -7.74
CA PHE A 140 -4.41 14.76 -7.11
C PHE A 140 -5.60 13.82 -7.22
N ILE A 141 -5.47 12.76 -7.99
CA ILE A 141 -6.52 11.76 -8.22
C ILE A 141 -6.13 10.49 -7.49
N PHE A 142 -6.69 10.32 -6.30
CA PHE A 142 -6.51 9.11 -5.49
C PHE A 142 -7.18 7.91 -6.14
N SER A 143 -8.37 8.13 -6.67
CA SER A 143 -9.24 7.10 -7.23
C SER A 143 -8.58 6.29 -8.34
N SER A 144 -8.76 4.97 -8.27
CA SER A 144 -8.47 4.03 -9.36
C SER A 144 -9.70 3.86 -10.29
N ASN A 145 -9.69 2.84 -11.15
CA ASN A 145 -10.81 2.50 -12.05
C ASN A 145 -11.20 3.61 -13.05
N VAL A 146 -10.20 4.34 -13.56
CA VAL A 146 -10.34 5.27 -14.68
C VAL A 146 -9.67 4.62 -15.89
N SER A 147 -10.28 4.68 -17.07
CA SER A 147 -9.69 4.02 -18.25
C SER A 147 -8.37 4.70 -18.66
N LEU A 148 -7.43 3.93 -19.24
CA LEU A 148 -6.17 4.48 -19.75
C LEU A 148 -6.39 5.58 -20.80
N GLU A 149 -7.45 5.48 -21.61
CA GLU A 149 -7.84 6.52 -22.57
C GLU A 149 -8.20 7.83 -21.85
N GLN A 150 -9.04 7.75 -20.82
CA GLN A 150 -9.44 8.90 -20.01
C GLN A 150 -8.26 9.50 -19.25
N GLU A 151 -7.40 8.68 -18.65
CA GLU A 151 -6.16 9.15 -18.00
C GLU A 151 -5.29 9.92 -18.99
N ARG A 152 -5.04 9.34 -20.17
CA ARG A 152 -4.22 9.97 -21.21
C ARG A 152 -4.80 11.31 -21.63
N GLU A 153 -6.11 11.39 -21.84
CA GLU A 153 -6.78 12.66 -22.18
C GLU A 153 -6.65 13.71 -21.09
N LEU A 154 -6.84 13.33 -19.81
CA LEU A 154 -6.68 14.24 -18.68
C LEU A 154 -5.25 14.79 -18.59
N LYS A 155 -4.25 13.92 -18.74
CA LYS A 155 -2.83 14.31 -18.70
C LYS A 155 -2.43 15.16 -19.90
N GLN A 156 -2.94 14.88 -21.09
CA GLN A 156 -2.74 15.73 -22.28
C GLN A 156 -3.36 17.11 -22.11
N LEU A 157 -4.58 17.18 -21.57
CA LEU A 157 -5.26 18.44 -21.28
C LEU A 157 -4.47 19.26 -20.26
N ALA A 158 -4.01 18.63 -19.18
CA ALA A 158 -3.21 19.27 -18.16
C ALA A 158 -1.87 19.80 -18.69
N LEU A 159 -1.18 19.01 -19.51
CA LEU A 159 0.04 19.43 -20.20
C LEU A 159 -0.19 20.69 -21.06
N SER A 160 -1.30 20.73 -21.81
CA SER A 160 -1.65 21.89 -22.64
C SER A 160 -1.91 23.18 -21.83
N ARG A 161 -2.17 23.04 -20.52
CA ARG A 161 -2.46 24.13 -19.58
C ARG A 161 -1.34 24.41 -18.58
N GLY A 162 -0.25 23.64 -18.62
CA GLY A 162 0.81 23.72 -17.61
C GLY A 162 0.37 23.29 -16.21
N LEU A 163 -0.64 22.40 -16.12
CA LEU A 163 -1.14 21.85 -14.87
C LEU A 163 -0.61 20.42 -14.66
N LEU A 164 -0.52 20.01 -13.40
CA LEU A 164 -0.11 18.66 -13.02
C LEU A 164 -1.37 17.82 -12.77
N VAL A 165 -1.37 16.59 -13.29
CA VAL A 165 -2.35 15.56 -12.93
C VAL A 165 -1.59 14.41 -12.30
N MET A 166 -1.60 14.38 -10.97
CA MET A 166 -1.04 13.32 -10.15
C MET A 166 -2.10 12.22 -10.02
N GLY A 167 -1.94 11.12 -10.78
CA GLY A 167 -2.95 10.07 -10.87
C GLY A 167 -3.59 9.97 -12.26
N PRO A 168 -4.65 9.17 -12.44
CA PRO A 168 -5.38 8.36 -11.47
C PRO A 168 -4.53 7.32 -10.72
N ASP A 169 -5.10 6.73 -9.67
CA ASP A 169 -4.42 5.77 -8.80
C ASP A 169 -3.11 6.34 -8.21
N CYS A 170 -3.17 7.57 -7.70
CA CYS A 170 -2.08 8.22 -7.00
C CYS A 170 -2.30 8.14 -5.49
N GLY A 171 -1.60 7.21 -4.83
CA GLY A 171 -1.76 6.98 -3.39
C GLY A 171 -1.11 8.03 -2.49
N THR A 172 0.01 8.64 -2.90
CA THR A 172 0.88 9.43 -2.02
C THR A 172 1.47 10.64 -2.72
N SER A 173 1.39 11.81 -2.09
CA SER A 173 2.22 12.99 -2.39
C SER A 173 2.53 13.77 -1.12
N ILE A 174 3.65 14.50 -1.10
CA ILE A 174 4.03 15.47 -0.07
C ILE A 174 4.45 16.76 -0.75
N LEU A 175 3.59 17.76 -0.80
CA LEU A 175 3.86 19.01 -1.52
C LEU A 175 4.18 20.13 -0.54
N GLY A 176 5.43 20.61 -0.52
CA GLY A 176 5.84 21.67 0.41
C GLY A 176 5.72 21.29 1.88
N GLY A 177 5.74 19.99 2.19
CA GLY A 177 5.53 19.43 3.53
C GLY A 177 4.08 19.03 3.83
N VAL A 178 3.13 19.28 2.92
CA VAL A 178 1.74 18.85 3.09
C VAL A 178 1.54 17.47 2.49
N GLY A 179 1.24 16.48 3.32
CA GLY A 179 0.87 15.13 2.89
C GLY A 179 -0.54 15.08 2.26
N ILE A 180 -0.66 14.40 1.13
CA ILE A 180 -1.91 14.20 0.39
C ILE A 180 -2.06 12.70 0.08
N GLY A 181 -3.24 12.15 0.32
CA GLY A 181 -3.47 10.70 0.25
C GLY A 181 -2.87 9.99 1.47
N PHE A 182 -2.23 8.85 1.25
CA PHE A 182 -1.42 8.17 2.26
C PHE A 182 -0.03 8.79 2.30
N ALA A 183 0.32 9.47 3.38
CA ALA A 183 1.59 10.17 3.50
C ALA A 183 2.13 10.14 4.93
N ASN A 184 3.45 10.02 5.05
CA ASN A 184 4.15 10.01 6.33
C ASN A 184 4.57 11.43 6.75
N ALA A 185 4.62 11.67 8.05
CA ALA A 185 5.16 12.89 8.63
C ALA A 185 6.70 12.89 8.51
N VAL A 186 7.24 13.50 7.46
CA VAL A 186 8.68 13.52 7.19
C VAL A 186 9.29 14.91 7.35
N ARG A 187 10.60 14.99 7.59
CA ARG A 187 11.30 16.27 7.78
C ARG A 187 11.30 17.06 6.47
N ARG A 188 11.22 18.39 6.58
CA ARG A 188 11.53 19.30 5.47
C ARG A 188 13.02 19.24 5.16
N GLY A 189 13.38 19.26 3.88
CA GLY A 189 14.76 19.30 3.42
C GLY A 189 14.83 19.61 1.93
N THR A 190 15.93 19.21 1.29
CA THR A 190 16.25 19.61 -0.10
C THR A 190 16.19 18.47 -1.11
N ILE A 191 15.75 17.27 -0.71
CA ILE A 191 15.57 16.15 -1.64
C ILE A 191 14.15 16.18 -2.22
N GLY A 192 14.05 16.34 -3.53
CA GLY A 192 12.79 16.20 -4.27
C GLY A 192 12.67 14.78 -4.80
N VAL A 193 11.49 14.16 -4.73
CA VAL A 193 11.29 12.79 -5.22
C VAL A 193 10.02 12.69 -6.07
N ILE A 194 10.11 11.91 -7.14
CA ILE A 194 8.99 11.60 -8.05
C ILE A 194 8.69 10.11 -7.93
N GLY A 195 7.41 9.76 -7.80
CA GLY A 195 6.99 8.38 -7.59
C GLY A 195 5.71 8.01 -8.34
N PRO A 196 5.77 7.24 -9.44
CA PRO A 196 4.61 6.48 -9.97
C PRO A 196 4.30 5.25 -9.09
N SER A 197 4.37 5.43 -7.76
CA SER A 197 4.27 4.39 -6.75
C SER A 197 3.96 5.04 -5.40
N GLY A 198 2.83 4.70 -4.78
CA GLY A 198 2.46 5.24 -3.45
C GLY A 198 3.43 4.77 -2.36
N THR A 199 3.42 3.46 -2.07
CA THR A 199 4.24 2.89 -0.99
C THR A 199 5.74 2.94 -1.26
N GLY A 200 6.18 3.02 -2.53
CA GLY A 200 7.59 3.28 -2.84
C GLY A 200 8.01 4.71 -2.50
N LEU A 201 7.13 5.68 -2.72
CA LEU A 201 7.35 7.07 -2.32
C LEU A 201 7.35 7.22 -0.79
N GLN A 202 6.47 6.50 -0.09
CA GLN A 202 6.47 6.44 1.38
C GLN A 202 7.78 5.83 1.91
N GLU A 203 8.18 4.66 1.40
CA GLU A 203 9.42 4.00 1.82
C GLU A 203 10.62 4.92 1.60
N PHE A 204 10.75 5.52 0.41
CA PHE A 204 11.86 6.43 0.11
C PHE A 204 11.91 7.62 1.08
N THR A 205 10.76 8.27 1.30
CA THR A 205 10.73 9.46 2.16
C THR A 205 10.98 9.12 3.63
N CYS A 206 10.52 7.96 4.11
CA CYS A 206 10.84 7.44 5.45
C CYS A 206 12.32 7.08 5.57
N GLN A 207 12.92 6.44 4.56
CA GLN A 207 14.36 6.13 4.54
C GLN A 207 15.23 7.40 4.57
N VAL A 208 14.88 8.41 3.78
CA VAL A 208 15.55 9.73 3.80
C VAL A 208 15.41 10.38 5.18
N HIS A 209 14.22 10.29 5.78
CA HIS A 209 13.97 10.78 7.13
C HIS A 209 14.85 10.02 8.15
N HIS A 210 14.86 8.69 8.19
CA HIS A 210 15.67 7.95 9.15
C HIS A 210 17.18 8.21 9.00
N ALA A 211 17.65 8.54 7.80
CA ALA A 211 19.03 8.97 7.54
C ALA A 211 19.34 10.41 8.01
N GLY A 212 18.37 11.13 8.57
CA GLY A 212 18.51 12.51 9.04
C GLY A 212 18.29 13.58 7.96
N GLY A 213 18.00 13.18 6.72
CA GLY A 213 17.66 14.08 5.64
C GLY A 213 16.20 14.56 5.68
N GLY A 214 15.80 15.28 4.64
CA GLY A 214 14.45 15.79 4.52
C GLY A 214 14.02 16.04 3.08
N ILE A 215 12.71 16.15 2.90
CA ILE A 215 12.04 16.20 1.61
C ILE A 215 11.60 17.62 1.27
N SER A 216 11.91 18.09 0.07
CA SER A 216 11.39 19.34 -0.50
C SER A 216 9.99 19.10 -1.07
N HIS A 217 9.83 18.08 -1.89
CA HIS A 217 8.55 17.63 -2.44
C HIS A 217 8.62 16.14 -2.75
N ALA A 218 7.53 15.42 -2.53
CA ALA A 218 7.32 14.06 -3.03
C ALA A 218 6.10 14.09 -3.95
N ILE A 219 6.32 13.91 -5.26
CA ILE A 219 5.27 14.06 -6.28
C ILE A 219 4.88 12.67 -6.78
N GLY A 220 3.72 12.19 -6.33
CA GLY A 220 3.08 11.02 -6.90
C GLY A 220 2.55 11.32 -8.31
N THR A 221 2.66 10.39 -9.25
CA THR A 221 2.28 10.64 -10.66
C THR A 221 1.16 9.73 -11.19
N GLY A 222 0.76 8.74 -10.40
CA GLY A 222 -0.18 7.68 -10.79
C GLY A 222 0.53 6.42 -11.26
N SER A 223 -0.06 5.26 -11.00
CA SER A 223 0.57 3.96 -11.22
C SER A 223 0.87 3.64 -12.69
N HIS A 224 0.06 4.15 -13.62
CA HIS A 224 0.22 3.94 -15.06
C HIS A 224 1.07 5.01 -15.75
N ASP A 225 1.55 6.03 -15.04
CA ASP A 225 2.20 7.19 -15.67
C ASP A 225 3.38 6.76 -16.55
N LEU A 226 4.21 5.83 -16.07
CA LEU A 226 5.37 5.32 -16.81
C LEU A 226 5.07 4.17 -17.78
N SER A 227 3.80 3.84 -18.01
CA SER A 227 3.41 2.92 -19.09
C SER A 227 3.70 3.53 -20.47
N ASN A 228 3.75 2.69 -21.51
CA ASN A 228 3.88 3.18 -22.89
C ASN A 228 2.62 3.92 -23.36
N ASP A 229 1.44 3.56 -22.84
CA ASP A 229 0.16 4.16 -23.22
C ASP A 229 0.00 5.60 -22.72
N ILE A 230 0.57 5.91 -21.55
CA ILE A 230 0.51 7.24 -20.93
C ILE A 230 1.75 8.09 -21.24
N GLY A 231 2.93 7.48 -21.32
CA GLY A 231 4.15 8.15 -21.80
C GLY A 231 4.89 9.03 -20.78
N GLY A 232 4.58 8.93 -19.49
CA GLY A 232 5.34 9.56 -18.41
C GLY A 232 5.16 11.07 -18.30
N SER A 233 4.08 11.62 -18.86
CA SER A 233 3.87 13.06 -18.96
C SER A 233 3.93 13.78 -17.61
N THR A 234 3.27 13.25 -16.57
CA THR A 234 3.32 13.87 -15.23
C THR A 234 4.71 13.74 -14.61
N THR A 235 5.39 12.61 -14.78
CA THR A 235 6.79 12.42 -14.32
C THR A 235 7.73 13.44 -14.96
N LEU A 236 7.60 13.69 -16.28
CA LEU A 236 8.43 14.67 -16.98
C LEU A 236 8.16 16.10 -16.50
N MET A 237 6.89 16.45 -16.28
CA MET A 237 6.51 17.76 -15.72
C MET A 237 6.98 17.93 -14.27
N ALA A 238 6.88 16.89 -13.45
CA ALA A 238 7.36 16.88 -12.08
C ALA A 238 8.88 17.07 -12.02
N LEU A 239 9.62 16.40 -12.90
CA LEU A 239 11.07 16.57 -13.03
C LEU A 239 11.43 18.01 -13.40
N GLU A 240 10.72 18.62 -14.34
CA GLU A 240 10.92 20.03 -14.70
C GLU A 240 10.60 21.00 -13.56
N ALA A 241 9.55 20.71 -12.78
CA ALA A 241 9.19 21.50 -11.60
C ALA A 241 10.26 21.42 -10.51
N LEU A 242 10.72 20.22 -10.16
CA LEU A 242 11.77 20.00 -9.16
C LEU A 242 13.12 20.57 -9.61
N GLU A 243 13.44 20.47 -10.90
CA GLU A 243 14.67 21.05 -11.45
C GLU A 243 14.68 22.57 -11.36
N ARG A 244 13.53 23.22 -11.49
CA ARG A 244 13.41 24.69 -11.33
C ARG A 244 13.25 25.14 -9.89
N ASP A 245 12.84 24.26 -8.99
CA ASP A 245 12.59 24.62 -7.59
C ASP A 245 13.90 24.94 -6.86
N PRO A 246 14.13 26.17 -6.38
CA PRO A 246 15.35 26.51 -5.65
C PRO A 246 15.47 25.82 -4.29
N SER A 247 14.41 25.19 -3.77
CA SER A 247 14.45 24.43 -2.52
C SER A 247 14.87 22.96 -2.68
N THR A 248 15.01 22.50 -3.94
CA THR A 248 15.42 21.13 -4.27
C THR A 248 16.86 21.12 -4.77
N ASP A 249 17.75 20.38 -4.12
CA ASP A 249 19.16 20.23 -4.52
C ASP A 249 19.39 18.94 -5.31
N VAL A 250 18.74 17.84 -4.88
CA VAL A 250 18.87 16.49 -5.47
C VAL A 250 17.48 15.97 -5.80
N ILE A 251 17.36 15.30 -6.94
CA ILE A 251 16.11 14.69 -7.40
C ILE A 251 16.21 13.17 -7.33
N ALA A 252 15.19 12.51 -6.81
CA ALA A 252 15.06 11.06 -6.86
C ALA A 252 13.84 10.65 -7.71
N LEU A 253 13.95 9.51 -8.38
CA LEU A 253 12.83 8.84 -9.05
C LEU A 253 12.72 7.41 -8.54
N VAL A 254 11.58 7.06 -7.96
CA VAL A 254 11.30 5.72 -7.43
C VAL A 254 10.09 5.14 -8.13
N ALA A 255 10.26 4.06 -8.89
CA ALA A 255 9.21 3.52 -9.74
C ALA A 255 9.14 1.99 -9.73
N LYS A 256 7.93 1.49 -9.99
CA LYS A 256 7.67 0.12 -10.48
C LYS A 256 8.20 -0.01 -11.93
N PRO A 257 8.23 -1.24 -12.51
CA PRO A 257 8.64 -1.43 -13.90
C PRO A 257 7.96 -0.46 -14.87
N ALA A 258 8.78 0.25 -15.65
CA ALA A 258 8.34 1.21 -16.68
C ALA A 258 8.32 0.57 -18.08
N GLY A 259 7.44 1.09 -18.95
CA GLY A 259 7.40 0.71 -20.35
C GLY A 259 8.68 1.11 -21.09
N ASP A 260 9.21 0.22 -21.94
CA ASP A 260 10.50 0.43 -22.61
C ASP A 260 10.57 1.72 -23.44
N GLN A 261 9.46 2.12 -24.09
CA GLN A 261 9.43 3.35 -24.89
C GLN A 261 9.48 4.58 -23.99
N THR A 262 8.65 4.60 -22.95
CA THR A 262 8.62 5.69 -21.97
C THR A 262 9.95 5.82 -21.26
N LEU A 263 10.57 4.71 -20.88
CA LEU A 263 11.87 4.69 -20.22
C LEU A 263 12.98 5.29 -21.09
N ARG A 264 12.97 5.07 -22.42
CA ARG A 264 13.95 5.71 -23.32
C ARG A 264 13.83 7.23 -23.30
N VAL A 265 12.61 7.75 -23.40
CA VAL A 265 12.34 9.20 -23.36
C VAL A 265 12.75 9.79 -22.01
N LEU A 266 12.34 9.12 -20.92
CA LEU A 266 12.67 9.54 -19.57
C LEU A 266 14.19 9.55 -19.32
N THR A 267 14.91 8.52 -19.77
CA THR A 267 16.37 8.43 -19.61
C THR A 267 17.07 9.64 -20.26
N ALA A 268 16.70 9.99 -21.49
CA ALA A 268 17.28 11.14 -22.18
C ALA A 268 17.02 12.45 -21.43
N ARG A 269 15.82 12.61 -20.84
CA ARG A 269 15.48 13.80 -20.04
C ARG A 269 16.23 13.85 -18.70
N LEU A 270 16.44 12.71 -18.05
CA LEU A 270 17.19 12.61 -16.80
C LEU A 270 18.67 12.97 -17.03
N GLN A 271 19.28 12.50 -18.12
CA GLN A 271 20.66 12.86 -18.49
C GLN A 271 20.83 14.35 -18.80
N ALA A 272 19.77 15.02 -19.25
CA ALA A 272 19.76 16.46 -19.51
C ALA A 272 19.44 17.31 -18.26
N CYS A 273 19.20 16.68 -17.10
CA CYS A 273 18.88 17.40 -15.87
C CYS A 273 20.11 18.12 -15.32
N THR A 274 19.92 19.36 -14.89
CA THR A 274 20.97 20.21 -14.33
C THR A 274 21.25 19.94 -12.85
N LYS A 275 20.35 19.23 -12.16
CA LYS A 275 20.51 18.79 -10.78
C LYS A 275 20.90 17.31 -10.73
N PRO A 276 21.66 16.87 -9.72
CA PRO A 276 21.94 15.45 -9.51
C PRO A 276 20.65 14.64 -9.39
N VAL A 277 20.61 13.48 -10.05
CA VAL A 277 19.46 12.58 -10.07
C VAL A 277 19.84 11.18 -9.61
N VAL A 278 19.04 10.62 -8.71
CA VAL A 278 19.07 9.21 -8.31
C VAL A 278 17.83 8.50 -8.82
N VAL A 279 17.98 7.31 -9.38
CA VAL A 279 16.87 6.55 -9.98
C VAL A 279 16.85 5.13 -9.45
N CYS A 280 15.70 4.71 -8.92
CA CYS A 280 15.38 3.33 -8.61
C CYS A 280 14.14 2.90 -9.40
N ILE A 281 14.33 2.03 -10.38
CA ILE A 281 13.23 1.37 -11.11
C ILE A 281 13.31 -0.11 -10.78
N LEU A 282 12.36 -0.61 -9.99
CA LEU A 282 12.31 -2.02 -9.62
C LEU A 282 12.16 -2.89 -10.86
N GLY A 283 12.84 -4.02 -10.87
CA GLY A 283 12.95 -4.93 -12.01
C GLY A 283 14.06 -4.56 -13.00
N ARG A 284 14.85 -3.50 -12.75
CA ARG A 284 15.98 -3.11 -13.59
C ARG A 284 17.23 -2.84 -12.76
N SER A 285 18.30 -3.58 -13.05
CA SER A 285 19.57 -3.50 -12.30
C SER A 285 20.80 -3.42 -13.22
N ASP A 286 20.61 -3.26 -14.52
CA ASP A 286 21.61 -3.44 -15.56
C ASP A 286 22.17 -2.12 -16.13
N ARG A 287 22.11 -1.02 -15.39
CA ARG A 287 22.55 0.30 -15.88
C ARG A 287 23.79 0.82 -15.16
N ALA A 288 24.80 1.17 -15.95
CA ALA A 288 25.99 1.83 -15.45
C ALA A 288 25.67 3.27 -14.99
N PRO A 289 26.36 3.77 -13.95
CA PRO A 289 26.23 5.16 -13.52
C PRO A 289 26.72 6.12 -14.63
N ASP A 290 26.10 7.29 -14.71
CA ASP A 290 26.49 8.41 -15.57
C ASP A 290 26.76 9.64 -14.69
N ALA A 291 27.53 10.61 -15.17
CA ALA A 291 27.89 11.78 -14.38
C ALA A 291 26.63 12.58 -13.97
N GLY A 292 26.32 12.60 -12.68
CA GLY A 292 25.12 13.27 -12.13
C GLY A 292 23.82 12.45 -12.24
N LEU A 293 23.87 11.21 -12.74
CA LEU A 293 22.74 10.29 -12.80
C LEU A 293 23.14 8.92 -12.27
N GLU A 294 22.63 8.56 -11.11
CA GLU A 294 22.92 7.27 -10.45
C GLU A 294 21.71 6.33 -10.47
N TRP A 295 21.94 5.09 -10.90
CA TRP A 295 20.94 4.03 -10.91
C TRP A 295 21.15 3.12 -9.71
N MET A 296 20.09 2.94 -8.91
CA MET A 296 20.12 2.19 -7.66
C MET A 296 19.17 1.00 -7.72
N PRO A 297 19.58 -0.17 -7.21
CA PRO A 297 18.78 -1.39 -7.31
C PRO A 297 17.61 -1.41 -6.31
N THR A 298 17.72 -0.70 -5.19
CA THR A 298 16.70 -0.68 -4.13
C THR A 298 16.36 0.75 -3.75
N ILE A 299 15.16 0.94 -3.18
CA ILE A 299 14.69 2.22 -2.66
C ILE A 299 15.65 2.72 -1.58
N ASP A 300 16.08 1.80 -0.74
CA ASP A 300 17.12 1.94 0.24
C ASP A 300 18.43 2.53 -0.31
N ALA A 301 18.99 1.90 -1.35
CA ALA A 301 20.19 2.39 -2.00
C ALA A 301 19.97 3.77 -2.65
N ALA A 302 18.78 4.03 -3.18
CA ALA A 302 18.41 5.33 -3.72
C ALA A 302 18.34 6.43 -2.65
N ALA A 303 17.74 6.15 -1.50
CA ALA A 303 17.68 7.08 -0.38
C ALA A 303 19.09 7.41 0.12
N ARG A 304 19.93 6.39 0.30
CA ARG A 304 21.34 6.56 0.68
C ARG A 304 22.10 7.44 -0.31
N ALA A 305 22.02 7.14 -1.60
CA ALA A 305 22.70 7.91 -2.64
C ALA A 305 22.22 9.37 -2.68
N ALA A 306 20.91 9.62 -2.52
CA ALA A 306 20.37 10.97 -2.49
C ALA A 306 20.90 11.79 -1.29
N ILE A 307 20.99 11.16 -0.11
CA ILE A 307 21.58 11.76 1.11
C ILE A 307 23.06 12.10 0.90
N GLU A 308 23.83 11.16 0.33
CA GLU A 308 25.25 11.35 0.04
C GLU A 308 25.47 12.49 -0.99
N MET A 309 24.62 12.59 -2.01
CA MET A 309 24.65 13.69 -2.99
C MET A 309 24.34 15.06 -2.37
N CYS A 310 23.52 15.10 -1.31
CA CYS A 310 23.32 16.31 -0.50
C CYS A 310 24.51 16.65 0.41
N GLY A 311 25.61 15.88 0.37
CA GLY A 311 26.78 16.08 1.23
C GLY A 311 26.55 15.69 2.69
N MET A 312 25.45 14.98 2.99
CA MET A 312 25.13 14.51 4.32
C MET A 312 25.69 13.10 4.52
N PRO A 313 26.22 12.77 5.71
CA PRO A 313 26.67 11.42 5.98
C PRO A 313 25.45 10.51 6.09
N ALA A 314 25.39 9.43 5.30
CA ALA A 314 24.34 8.42 5.41
C ALA A 314 24.53 7.52 6.64
N THR A 315 24.57 8.11 7.83
CA THR A 315 24.68 7.41 9.11
C THR A 315 23.41 6.58 9.38
N GLY A 316 23.55 5.33 9.80
CA GLY A 316 22.43 4.42 10.09
C GLY A 316 22.25 3.29 9.07
N TRP A 317 22.88 3.41 7.90
CA TRP A 317 22.99 2.37 6.88
C TRP A 317 24.23 1.51 7.18
N THR A 318 24.17 0.66 8.21
CA THR A 318 25.28 -0.26 8.52
C THR A 318 25.30 -1.46 7.55
N SER A 319 26.48 -2.06 7.41
CA SER A 319 26.90 -3.19 6.56
C SER A 319 25.90 -4.32 6.33
N THR A 320 26.20 -5.16 5.32
CA THR A 320 25.54 -6.45 5.05
C THR A 320 25.05 -7.11 6.34
N LEU A 321 23.73 -7.31 6.43
CA LEU A 321 23.09 -7.96 7.56
C LEU A 321 23.61 -9.39 7.70
N THR A 322 23.92 -9.78 8.93
CA THR A 322 24.20 -11.19 9.25
C THR A 322 23.30 -11.68 10.35
N ILE A 323 22.99 -12.98 10.35
CA ILE A 323 22.23 -13.64 11.41
C ILE A 323 22.88 -13.47 12.80
N SER A 324 24.18 -13.18 12.83
CA SER A 324 24.96 -12.96 14.05
C SER A 324 24.87 -11.52 14.58
N ASP A 325 24.17 -10.61 13.89
CA ASP A 325 24.04 -9.23 14.32
C ASP A 325 23.26 -9.14 15.65
N PRO A 326 23.68 -8.26 16.60
CA PRO A 326 23.02 -8.11 17.88
C PRO A 326 21.52 -7.79 17.73
N GLY A 327 20.66 -8.60 18.35
CA GLY A 327 19.20 -8.48 18.25
C GLY A 327 18.55 -9.23 17.08
N LEU A 328 19.36 -9.82 16.19
CA LEU A 328 18.91 -10.63 15.04
C LEU A 328 19.28 -12.12 15.17
N SER A 329 19.75 -12.56 16.34
CA SER A 329 19.92 -13.99 16.59
C SER A 329 18.57 -14.68 16.41
N PRO A 330 18.49 -15.73 15.57
CA PRO A 330 17.29 -16.54 15.45
C PRO A 330 16.98 -17.10 16.83
N ASP A 331 15.74 -17.52 17.05
CA ASP A 331 15.47 -18.47 18.11
C ASP A 331 16.09 -19.83 17.70
N VAL A 332 17.43 -19.93 17.81
CA VAL A 332 18.28 -21.07 17.40
C VAL A 332 17.90 -22.34 18.20
N SER A 333 17.05 -22.19 19.21
CA SER A 333 16.62 -23.28 20.09
C SER A 333 15.68 -24.30 19.40
N ALA A 334 14.99 -23.93 18.31
CA ALA A 334 14.06 -24.81 17.62
C ALA A 334 14.50 -25.13 16.18
N ARG A 335 15.21 -26.25 16.00
CA ARG A 335 15.46 -26.81 14.66
C ARG A 335 14.14 -26.96 13.90
N ARG A 336 14.04 -26.33 12.73
CA ARG A 336 12.88 -26.48 11.83
C ARG A 336 12.91 -27.85 11.13
N PRO A 337 11.77 -28.52 10.94
CA PRO A 337 11.70 -29.75 10.14
C PRO A 337 12.20 -29.54 8.70
N PRO A 338 12.82 -30.54 8.04
CA PRO A 338 13.34 -30.39 6.67
C PRO A 338 12.31 -29.99 5.62
N ARG A 339 11.02 -30.26 5.85
CA ARG A 339 9.93 -29.83 4.95
C ARG A 339 9.62 -28.33 5.05
N GLN A 340 9.99 -27.68 6.16
CA GLN A 340 9.65 -26.31 6.46
C GLN A 340 10.75 -25.39 5.89
N ARG A 341 10.60 -24.97 4.63
CA ARG A 341 11.66 -24.31 3.84
C ARG A 341 11.23 -23.06 3.09
N PHE A 342 9.94 -22.78 2.98
CA PHE A 342 9.47 -21.71 2.11
C PHE A 342 9.15 -20.42 2.85
N LEU A 343 9.17 -19.33 2.09
CA LEU A 343 8.81 -18.01 2.56
C LEU A 343 7.41 -17.64 2.03
N ARG A 344 6.62 -16.99 2.87
CA ARG A 344 5.35 -16.36 2.50
C ARG A 344 5.44 -14.87 2.83
N GLY A 345 5.26 -14.01 1.84
CA GLY A 345 5.20 -12.56 2.03
C GLY A 345 3.78 -12.05 1.83
N LEU A 346 3.25 -11.28 2.77
CA LEU A 346 1.91 -10.71 2.67
C LEU A 346 2.00 -9.19 2.81
N PHE A 347 1.92 -8.49 1.69
CA PHE A 347 2.19 -7.04 1.63
C PHE A 347 0.91 -6.23 1.56
N ALA A 348 0.84 -5.15 2.34
CA ALA A 348 -0.10 -4.05 2.13
C ALA A 348 0.40 -3.07 1.07
N GLY A 349 1.72 -2.95 0.89
CA GLY A 349 2.36 -2.09 -0.09
C GLY A 349 2.90 -2.85 -1.30
N GLY A 350 2.24 -2.72 -2.45
CA GLY A 350 2.67 -3.39 -3.68
C GLY A 350 4.10 -3.10 -4.13
N THR A 351 4.62 -1.90 -3.86
CA THR A 351 6.02 -1.59 -4.25
C THR A 351 7.05 -2.28 -3.35
N MET A 352 6.73 -2.46 -2.07
CA MET A 352 7.53 -3.27 -1.15
C MET A 352 7.49 -4.75 -1.55
N CYS A 353 6.34 -5.24 -2.05
CA CYS A 353 6.22 -6.56 -2.64
C CYS A 353 7.16 -6.71 -3.85
N TYR A 354 7.15 -5.77 -4.80
CA TYR A 354 8.06 -5.78 -5.95
C TYR A 354 9.54 -5.72 -5.55
N GLN A 355 9.90 -4.88 -4.58
CA GLN A 355 11.29 -4.79 -4.10
C GLN A 355 11.73 -6.11 -3.48
N SER A 356 10.87 -6.74 -2.69
CA SER A 356 11.14 -8.04 -2.07
C SER A 356 11.29 -9.15 -3.11
N GLN A 357 10.45 -9.17 -4.15
CA GLN A 357 10.59 -10.08 -5.29
C GLN A 357 11.94 -9.93 -5.98
N GLN A 358 12.37 -8.68 -6.23
CA GLN A 358 13.67 -8.41 -6.86
C GLN A 358 14.84 -8.92 -6.02
N ILE A 359 14.85 -8.62 -4.73
CA ILE A 359 15.93 -9.00 -3.80
C ILE A 359 16.04 -10.53 -3.71
N LEU A 360 14.90 -11.24 -3.56
CA LEU A 360 14.88 -12.70 -3.53
C LEU A 360 15.35 -13.32 -4.85
N SER A 361 14.91 -12.77 -5.98
CA SER A 361 15.34 -13.24 -7.31
C SER A 361 16.84 -13.05 -7.53
N GLN A 362 17.40 -11.90 -7.12
CA GLN A 362 18.84 -11.63 -7.16
C GLN A 362 19.65 -12.56 -6.26
N ALA A 363 19.05 -13.06 -5.17
CA ALA A 363 19.63 -14.09 -4.32
C ALA A 363 19.53 -15.52 -4.90
N GLY A 364 18.95 -15.69 -6.09
CA GLY A 364 18.79 -16.96 -6.77
C GLY A 364 17.57 -17.78 -6.35
N LEU A 365 16.60 -17.16 -5.66
CA LEU A 365 15.36 -17.82 -5.23
C LEU A 365 14.26 -17.61 -6.27
N THR A 366 13.57 -18.69 -6.63
CA THR A 366 12.33 -18.63 -7.43
C THR A 366 11.18 -18.19 -6.54
N VAL A 367 10.42 -17.18 -6.98
CA VAL A 367 9.32 -16.58 -6.21
C VAL A 367 8.08 -16.47 -7.08
N PHE A 368 6.93 -16.81 -6.51
CA PHE A 368 5.61 -16.66 -7.11
C PHE A 368 4.87 -15.46 -6.53
N SER A 369 3.98 -14.85 -7.31
CA SER A 369 3.20 -13.67 -6.90
C SER A 369 1.88 -13.54 -7.68
N ASN A 370 0.91 -12.85 -7.10
CA ASN A 370 -0.27 -12.38 -7.83
C ASN A 370 0.05 -11.20 -8.76
N ALA A 371 1.16 -10.50 -8.52
CA ALA A 371 1.68 -9.40 -9.31
C ALA A 371 3.20 -9.58 -9.51
N PRO A 372 3.62 -10.51 -10.40
CA PRO A 372 5.03 -10.82 -10.60
C PRO A 372 5.80 -9.66 -11.22
N LEU A 373 7.05 -9.44 -10.76
CA LEU A 373 7.97 -8.42 -11.29
C LEU A 373 8.38 -8.70 -12.75
N GLY A 374 8.39 -9.97 -13.15
CA GLY A 374 8.73 -10.44 -14.49
C GLY A 374 7.63 -11.28 -15.13
N VAL A 375 7.94 -11.94 -16.24
CA VAL A 375 6.98 -12.78 -16.99
C VAL A 375 6.70 -14.13 -16.33
N ASP A 376 7.62 -14.60 -15.49
CA ASP A 376 7.53 -15.88 -14.79
C ASP A 376 7.04 -15.68 -13.34
N GLY A 377 6.45 -16.73 -12.75
CA GLY A 377 6.05 -16.72 -11.35
C GLY A 377 4.65 -16.17 -11.07
N LEU A 378 3.79 -16.00 -12.08
CA LEU A 378 2.38 -15.70 -11.85
C LEU A 378 1.69 -16.89 -11.16
N LEU A 379 1.00 -16.63 -10.05
CA LEU A 379 0.18 -17.64 -9.38
C LEU A 379 -1.03 -18.03 -10.25
N GLU A 380 -1.30 -19.33 -10.37
CA GLU A 380 -2.53 -19.83 -10.99
C GLU A 380 -3.78 -19.42 -10.20
N ASN A 381 -3.65 -19.38 -8.87
CA ASN A 381 -4.68 -18.92 -7.96
C ASN A 381 -4.06 -18.02 -6.87
N PRO A 382 -4.38 -16.71 -6.84
CA PRO A 382 -3.88 -15.79 -5.82
C PRO A 382 -4.16 -16.22 -4.37
N GLU A 383 -5.23 -16.99 -4.15
CA GLU A 383 -5.60 -17.51 -2.83
C GLU A 383 -4.79 -18.72 -2.37
N GLN A 384 -3.92 -19.26 -3.22
CA GLN A 384 -3.12 -20.45 -2.93
C GLN A 384 -1.64 -20.16 -3.17
N SER A 385 -0.87 -20.09 -2.09
CA SER A 385 0.58 -19.94 -2.18
C SER A 385 1.27 -21.26 -2.53
N VAL A 386 2.36 -21.18 -3.28
CA VAL A 386 3.23 -22.30 -3.67
C VAL A 386 4.69 -21.89 -3.50
N GLU A 387 5.53 -22.80 -2.99
CA GLU A 387 6.97 -22.54 -2.77
C GLU A 387 7.24 -21.16 -2.16
N HIS A 388 8.26 -20.38 -2.56
CA HIS A 388 8.32 -18.99 -2.09
C HIS A 388 7.22 -18.16 -2.78
N THR A 389 6.31 -17.56 -2.00
CA THR A 389 5.23 -16.73 -2.54
C THR A 389 5.21 -15.37 -1.87
N LEU A 390 5.09 -14.29 -2.64
CA LEU A 390 4.82 -12.94 -2.16
C LEU A 390 3.49 -12.45 -2.73
N ILE A 391 2.57 -11.99 -1.88
CA ILE A 391 1.26 -11.48 -2.28
C ILE A 391 1.21 -9.98 -2.06
N ASP A 392 0.91 -9.23 -3.12
CA ASP A 392 0.43 -7.85 -3.01
C ASP A 392 -1.07 -7.86 -2.70
N MET A 393 -1.41 -7.69 -1.42
CA MET A 393 -2.81 -7.65 -0.97
C MET A 393 -3.46 -6.29 -1.22
N GLY A 394 -2.71 -5.30 -1.71
CA GLY A 394 -3.24 -4.01 -2.17
C GLY A 394 -3.78 -4.06 -3.60
N ASP A 395 -3.49 -5.14 -4.33
CA ASP A 395 -3.97 -5.36 -5.69
C ASP A 395 -5.50 -5.35 -5.79
N GLU A 396 -6.03 -4.96 -6.96
CA GLU A 396 -7.47 -4.85 -7.21
C GLU A 396 -8.21 -6.16 -6.91
N THR A 397 -7.56 -7.31 -7.12
CA THR A 397 -8.10 -8.64 -6.80
C THR A 397 -8.54 -8.76 -5.33
N TYR A 398 -7.83 -8.10 -4.41
CA TYR A 398 -8.11 -8.14 -2.97
C TYR A 398 -8.95 -6.97 -2.46
N THR A 399 -8.96 -5.86 -3.19
CA THR A 399 -9.57 -4.59 -2.75
C THR A 399 -10.92 -4.31 -3.40
N GLN A 400 -11.35 -5.11 -4.39
CA GLN A 400 -12.67 -4.97 -4.98
C GLN A 400 -13.79 -5.19 -3.94
N GLY A 401 -14.51 -4.11 -3.61
CA GLY A 401 -15.61 -4.12 -2.65
C GLY A 401 -15.15 -4.25 -1.18
N ARG A 402 -13.86 -4.06 -0.91
CA ARG A 402 -13.23 -4.19 0.42
C ARG A 402 -12.27 -3.03 0.67
N LEU A 403 -11.97 -2.76 1.93
CA LEU A 403 -11.01 -1.71 2.27
C LEU A 403 -9.60 -2.17 1.88
N HIS A 404 -8.78 -1.22 1.44
CA HIS A 404 -7.37 -1.46 1.16
C HIS A 404 -6.66 -1.97 2.44
N PRO A 405 -5.69 -2.91 2.36
CA PRO A 405 -4.99 -3.47 3.52
C PRO A 405 -4.23 -2.46 4.39
N MET A 406 -3.93 -1.27 3.86
CA MET A 406 -3.36 -0.18 4.64
C MET A 406 -4.37 0.51 5.57
N ILE A 407 -5.67 0.34 5.31
CA ILE A 407 -6.76 0.92 6.10
C ILE A 407 -7.38 -0.13 7.04
N ASP A 408 -7.46 -1.38 6.59
CA ASP A 408 -8.09 -2.48 7.33
C ASP A 408 -7.28 -3.78 7.22
N GLY A 409 -6.86 -4.33 8.37
CA GLY A 409 -6.04 -5.54 8.42
C GLY A 409 -6.78 -6.87 8.31
N THR A 410 -8.12 -6.89 8.14
CA THR A 410 -8.93 -8.11 8.30
C THR A 410 -8.50 -9.24 7.35
N LEU A 411 -8.36 -8.95 6.06
CA LEU A 411 -7.94 -9.96 5.07
C LEU A 411 -6.51 -10.42 5.32
N ARG A 412 -5.61 -9.50 5.72
CA ARG A 412 -4.23 -9.86 6.06
C ARG A 412 -4.20 -10.81 7.25
N ALA A 413 -4.96 -10.52 8.31
CA ALA A 413 -5.07 -11.41 9.48
C ALA A 413 -5.59 -12.81 9.10
N GLN A 414 -6.61 -12.89 8.24
CA GLN A 414 -7.11 -14.17 7.73
C GLN A 414 -6.05 -14.93 6.95
N ARG A 415 -5.34 -14.24 6.05
CA ARG A 415 -4.30 -14.85 5.22
C ARG A 415 -3.09 -15.30 6.05
N ILE A 416 -2.68 -14.54 7.08
CA ILE A 416 -1.64 -14.95 8.04
C ILE A 416 -2.00 -16.30 8.68
N LEU A 417 -3.26 -16.46 9.13
CA LEU A 417 -3.71 -17.71 9.73
C LEU A 417 -3.74 -18.86 8.71
N ALA A 418 -4.14 -18.60 7.47
CA ALA A 418 -4.13 -19.59 6.39
C ALA A 418 -2.71 -20.07 6.04
N GLU A 419 -1.73 -19.15 5.95
CA GLU A 419 -0.33 -19.53 5.71
C GLU A 419 0.27 -20.27 6.93
N SER A 420 -0.16 -19.91 8.15
CA SER A 420 0.40 -20.51 9.37
C SER A 420 0.15 -22.01 9.50
N VAL A 421 -0.87 -22.55 8.84
CA VAL A 421 -1.20 -23.99 8.88
C VAL A 421 -0.44 -24.80 7.83
N ASP A 422 0.09 -24.17 6.78
CA ASP A 422 0.92 -24.84 5.78
C ASP A 422 2.27 -25.25 6.40
N PRO A 423 2.56 -26.56 6.52
CA PRO A 423 3.77 -27.05 7.17
C PRO A 423 5.08 -26.74 6.45
N GLU A 424 5.01 -26.31 5.20
CA GLU A 424 6.20 -25.97 4.42
C GLU A 424 6.67 -24.53 4.69
N VAL A 425 5.85 -23.70 5.34
CA VAL A 425 6.14 -22.29 5.61
C VAL A 425 7.13 -22.13 6.76
N ALA A 426 8.33 -21.67 6.44
CA ALA A 426 9.43 -21.39 7.35
C ALA A 426 9.45 -19.94 7.85
N VAL A 427 9.16 -18.99 6.95
CA VAL A 427 9.27 -17.56 7.21
C VAL A 427 8.02 -16.85 6.70
N LEU A 428 7.45 -15.99 7.53
CA LEU A 428 6.39 -15.06 7.15
C LEU A 428 6.96 -13.63 7.13
N LEU A 429 6.95 -12.99 5.97
CA LEU A 429 7.39 -11.61 5.76
C LEU A 429 6.18 -10.67 5.64
N LEU A 430 6.16 -9.63 6.46
CA LEU A 430 5.06 -8.66 6.54
C LEU A 430 5.60 -7.23 6.40
N ASP A 431 4.77 -6.33 5.89
CA ASP A 431 5.00 -4.89 5.94
C ASP A 431 3.91 -4.17 6.75
N PHE A 432 4.26 -3.03 7.34
CA PHE A 432 3.34 -2.14 8.02
C PHE A 432 3.59 -0.72 7.53
N VAL A 433 2.57 -0.09 6.97
CA VAL A 433 2.67 1.27 6.44
C VAL A 433 1.90 2.19 7.36
N LEU A 434 2.60 3.16 7.96
CA LEU A 434 2.01 4.18 8.83
C LEU A 434 1.69 5.45 8.03
N GLY A 435 1.22 6.47 8.74
CA GLY A 435 0.98 7.81 8.20
C GLY A 435 -0.49 8.15 8.04
N THR A 436 -0.73 9.32 7.47
CA THR A 436 -2.07 9.88 7.26
C THR A 436 -2.93 8.91 6.44
N ASN A 437 -4.21 8.79 6.78
CA ASN A 437 -5.21 7.92 6.17
C ASN A 437 -4.97 6.40 6.27
N ALA A 438 -3.81 5.94 6.73
CA ALA A 438 -3.62 4.53 7.09
C ALA A 438 -4.43 4.16 8.36
N ALA A 439 -4.52 2.88 8.66
CA ALA A 439 -5.15 2.39 9.88
C ALA A 439 -4.56 3.10 11.11
N LYS A 440 -5.41 3.32 12.13
CA LYS A 440 -4.98 3.95 13.39
C LYS A 440 -4.03 3.06 14.20
N ASP A 441 -4.20 1.75 14.08
CA ASP A 441 -3.39 0.73 14.77
C ASP A 441 -3.16 -0.47 13.83
N PRO A 442 -2.30 -0.32 12.81
CA PRO A 442 -2.11 -1.35 11.78
C PRO A 442 -1.49 -2.64 12.33
N VAL A 443 -0.64 -2.55 13.36
CA VAL A 443 -0.12 -3.74 14.05
C VAL A 443 -1.23 -4.40 14.88
N GLY A 444 -1.98 -3.62 15.66
CA GLY A 444 -3.07 -4.14 16.49
C GLY A 444 -4.13 -4.91 15.69
N ASP A 445 -4.43 -4.47 14.47
CA ASP A 445 -5.38 -5.16 13.58
C ASP A 445 -4.97 -6.60 13.23
N ILE A 446 -3.67 -6.95 13.26
CA ILE A 446 -3.19 -8.28 12.80
C ILE A 446 -2.31 -9.03 13.80
N VAL A 447 -1.80 -8.40 14.86
CA VAL A 447 -0.88 -9.02 15.83
C VAL A 447 -1.47 -10.28 16.49
N GLY A 448 -2.78 -10.32 16.73
CA GLY A 448 -3.47 -11.50 17.24
C GLY A 448 -3.35 -12.71 16.30
N ALA A 449 -3.45 -12.49 14.99
CA ALA A 449 -3.26 -13.54 13.99
C ALA A 449 -1.81 -14.03 13.91
N ILE A 450 -0.84 -13.13 14.10
CA ILE A 450 0.59 -13.48 14.17
C ILE A 450 0.86 -14.41 15.37
N ILE A 451 0.41 -14.01 16.56
CA ILE A 451 0.59 -14.79 17.79
C ILE A 451 -0.05 -16.17 17.65
N GLU A 452 -1.30 -16.21 17.20
CA GLU A 452 -2.04 -17.46 17.02
C GLU A 452 -1.38 -18.36 15.96
N GLY A 453 -0.94 -17.81 14.83
CA GLY A 453 -0.25 -18.57 13.78
C GLY A 453 1.06 -19.19 14.28
N ARG A 454 1.86 -18.45 15.04
CA ARG A 454 3.08 -18.97 15.67
C ARG A 454 2.77 -20.08 16.68
N HIS A 455 1.74 -19.88 17.51
CA HIS A 455 1.30 -20.90 18.48
C HIS A 455 0.83 -22.19 17.81
N ARG A 456 0.10 -22.11 16.68
CA ARG A 456 -0.32 -23.28 15.89
C ARG A 456 0.89 -24.04 15.35
N ARG A 457 1.86 -23.34 14.76
CA ARG A 457 3.07 -23.95 14.22
C ARG A 457 3.91 -24.65 15.30
N ALA A 458 4.04 -24.04 16.47
CA ALA A 458 4.77 -24.62 17.61
C ALA A 458 4.14 -25.94 18.10
N LYS A 459 2.81 -26.07 18.09
CA LYS A 459 2.11 -27.32 18.46
C LYS A 459 2.42 -28.49 17.51
N GLU A 460 2.80 -28.21 16.27
CA GLU A 460 3.18 -29.21 15.27
C GLU A 460 4.70 -29.47 15.21
N ALA A 461 5.44 -29.08 16.26
CA ALA A 461 6.90 -29.17 16.33
C ALA A 461 7.63 -28.45 15.17
N GLY A 462 7.02 -27.39 14.62
CA GLY A 462 7.66 -26.45 13.71
C GLY A 462 7.94 -25.11 14.39
N ASN A 463 8.60 -24.19 13.68
CA ASN A 463 8.86 -22.83 14.16
C ASN A 463 8.56 -21.81 13.06
N LEU A 464 7.50 -21.00 13.22
CA LEU A 464 7.16 -19.94 12.27
C LEU A 464 7.92 -18.67 12.64
N THR A 465 8.99 -18.37 11.91
CA THR A 465 9.72 -17.11 12.05
C THR A 465 8.95 -16.01 11.34
N VAL A 466 8.68 -14.90 12.03
CA VAL A 466 7.96 -13.77 11.45
C VAL A 466 8.92 -12.58 11.39
N VAL A 467 9.00 -11.97 10.22
CA VAL A 467 9.83 -10.81 9.92
C VAL A 467 8.92 -9.69 9.43
N ALA A 468 9.10 -8.49 9.95
CA ALA A 468 8.28 -7.34 9.58
C ALA A 468 9.13 -6.11 9.25
N SER A 469 8.76 -5.37 8.21
CA SER A 469 9.23 -4.00 7.98
C SER A 469 8.16 -2.97 8.35
N ILE A 470 8.53 -1.90 9.04
CA ILE A 470 7.64 -0.75 9.28
C ILE A 470 8.11 0.44 8.46
N CYS A 471 7.25 0.94 7.57
CA CYS A 471 7.41 2.18 6.82
C CYS A 471 6.64 3.29 7.52
N GLY A 472 7.35 4.12 8.28
CA GLY A 472 6.78 5.27 8.99
C GLY A 472 7.83 5.99 9.82
N THR A 473 7.46 7.13 10.40
CA THR A 473 8.35 7.96 11.22
C THR A 473 7.86 8.09 12.66
N GLU A 474 8.72 8.58 13.55
CA GLU A 474 8.34 8.93 14.93
C GLU A 474 7.26 10.03 15.00
N ASP A 475 7.08 10.80 13.92
CA ASP A 475 6.12 11.90 13.84
C ASP A 475 4.75 11.44 13.30
N ASP A 476 4.61 10.17 12.86
CA ASP A 476 3.34 9.60 12.43
C ASP A 476 2.39 9.36 13.61
N SER A 477 1.09 9.54 13.36
CA SER A 477 0.03 9.48 14.39
C SER A 477 -0.12 8.14 15.12
N GLN A 478 0.40 7.06 14.53
CA GLN A 478 0.27 5.69 15.01
C GLN A 478 1.28 5.32 16.11
N ASP A 479 2.22 6.20 16.45
CA ASP A 479 3.35 5.94 17.36
C ASP A 479 4.22 4.75 16.89
N LEU A 480 5.26 5.08 16.11
CA LEU A 480 6.19 4.10 15.56
C LEU A 480 6.80 3.17 16.63
N SER A 481 7.12 3.71 17.81
CA SER A 481 7.74 2.95 18.89
C SER A 481 6.77 1.96 19.52
N GLN A 482 5.51 2.37 19.70
CA GLN A 482 4.46 1.49 20.20
C GLN A 482 4.18 0.35 19.22
N GLN A 483 4.01 0.66 17.93
CA GLN A 483 3.77 -0.35 16.89
C GLN A 483 4.90 -1.38 16.81
N ALA A 484 6.16 -0.92 16.86
CA ALA A 484 7.33 -1.80 16.87
C ALA A 484 7.39 -2.67 18.13
N SER A 485 7.09 -2.10 19.31
CA SER A 485 7.10 -2.84 20.58
C SER A 485 6.08 -3.99 20.57
N LEU A 486 4.86 -3.75 20.07
CA LEU A 486 3.83 -4.78 19.93
C LEU A 486 4.28 -5.96 19.06
N LEU A 487 4.99 -5.69 17.96
CA LEU A 487 5.56 -6.72 17.11
C LEU A 487 6.68 -7.49 17.82
N MET A 488 7.61 -6.80 18.48
CA MET A 488 8.70 -7.43 19.21
C MET A 488 8.20 -8.32 20.36
N GLU A 489 7.20 -7.86 21.12
CA GLU A 489 6.53 -8.63 22.16
C GLU A 489 5.83 -9.88 21.60
N ALA A 490 5.30 -9.80 20.38
CA ALA A 490 4.75 -10.94 19.64
C ALA A 490 5.83 -11.88 19.06
N GLY A 491 7.11 -11.59 19.29
CA GLY A 491 8.26 -12.38 18.82
C GLY A 491 8.56 -12.21 17.33
N VAL A 492 8.25 -11.05 16.76
CA VAL A 492 8.55 -10.67 15.37
C VAL A 492 9.91 -9.97 15.28
N HIS A 493 10.69 -10.28 14.27
CA HIS A 493 11.91 -9.52 13.94
C HIS A 493 11.52 -8.27 13.16
N VAL A 494 11.72 -7.09 13.76
CA VAL A 494 11.28 -5.80 13.20
C VAL A 494 12.44 -5.06 12.54
N PHE A 495 12.19 -4.55 11.33
CA PHE A 495 13.10 -3.74 10.54
C PHE A 495 12.44 -2.41 10.15
N TRP A 496 13.25 -1.38 9.96
CA TRP A 496 12.80 -0.07 9.49
C TRP A 496 12.88 0.09 7.98
N SER A 497 13.19 -0.99 7.26
CA SER A 497 13.36 -1.02 5.81
C SER A 497 12.82 -2.33 5.27
N ASN A 498 12.08 -2.24 4.16
CA ASN A 498 11.62 -3.43 3.45
C ASN A 498 12.79 -4.25 2.89
N ALA A 499 13.81 -3.61 2.30
CA ALA A 499 14.95 -4.32 1.73
C ALA A 499 15.68 -5.13 2.80
N ARG A 500 15.93 -4.51 3.95
CA ARG A 500 16.63 -5.14 5.09
C ARG A 500 15.85 -6.31 5.68
N ALA A 501 14.53 -6.19 5.79
CA ALA A 501 13.67 -7.30 6.19
C ALA A 501 13.79 -8.49 5.23
N THR A 502 13.80 -8.22 3.92
CA THR A 502 13.95 -9.27 2.89
C THR A 502 15.34 -9.89 2.89
N ASP A 503 16.40 -9.10 3.07
CA ASP A 503 17.77 -9.63 3.20
C ASP A 503 17.90 -10.58 4.40
N TYR A 504 17.32 -10.22 5.55
CA TYR A 504 17.30 -11.09 6.72
C TYR A 504 16.52 -12.40 6.46
N CYS A 505 15.42 -12.33 5.72
CA CYS A 505 14.70 -13.52 5.28
C CYS A 505 15.57 -14.46 4.43
N ILE A 506 16.40 -13.93 3.52
CA ILE A 506 17.32 -14.74 2.71
C ILE A 506 18.31 -15.48 3.61
N GLU A 507 18.89 -14.78 4.58
CA GLU A 507 19.83 -15.37 5.52
C GLU A 507 19.18 -16.49 6.34
N LEU A 508 17.96 -16.28 6.84
CA LEU A 508 17.18 -17.32 7.54
C LEU A 508 16.91 -18.56 6.68
N LEU A 509 16.79 -18.41 5.36
CA LEU A 509 16.56 -19.52 4.43
C LEU A 509 17.87 -20.27 4.10
N ARG A 510 19.00 -19.56 4.03
CA ARG A 510 20.33 -20.14 3.78
C ARG A 510 20.82 -20.98 4.96
N ASP A 511 20.68 -20.47 6.18
CA ASP A 511 21.07 -21.19 7.40
C ASP A 511 20.40 -22.57 7.51
N GLN A 512 19.14 -22.71 7.05
CA GLN A 512 18.50 -24.03 7.00
C GLN A 512 19.15 -24.99 6.01
N GLN A 513 19.65 -24.50 4.88
CA GLN A 513 20.27 -25.35 3.86
C GLN A 513 21.65 -25.84 4.30
N GLU A 514 22.37 -25.08 5.13
CA GLU A 514 23.68 -25.49 5.66
C GLU A 514 23.57 -26.48 6.83
N VAL A 515 22.43 -26.49 7.53
CA VAL A 515 22.17 -27.36 8.68
C VAL A 515 21.44 -28.68 8.29
N ALA A 516 20.83 -28.73 7.10
CA ALA A 516 20.13 -29.90 6.53
C ALA A 516 21.08 -30.83 5.78
#